data_AF-A0A1R2CGR1-F1
#
_entry.id   AF-A0A1R2CGR1-F1
#
_cell.length_a   1.000
_cell.length_b   1.000
_cell.length_c   1.000
_cell.angle_alpha   90.00
_cell.angle_beta   90.00
_cell.angle_gamma   90.00
#
_symmetry.space_group_name_H-M   'P 1'
#
loop_
_entity.id
_entity.type
_entity.pdbx_description
1 polymer ?
#
loop_
_entity_poly.entity_id
_entity_poly.type
_entity_poly.pdbx_seq_one_letter_code
_entity_poly.pdbx_strand_id
1 'polypeptide(L)'
;MTDFSASTPIDNFQDIRANLIDLIHSFHMIKRFCMIGYDTCIYEKLREPAAILKKKQRYLKRCLKNLRDCVKRVDDAIESGLSGNEKLSLIHEMQEIIREIDLELFVNDIEKITHPISNPSYPIKINDILDKKGLNDKNEEIYKEIDEKIQKNISNTQSGSNIRRRYDRIHNNPQ
;
A
#
# COMPACT_ATOMS: atom_id res chain seq x y z
N MET A 1 -16.97 53.66 -5.69
CA MET A 1 -17.34 52.82 -4.54
C MET A 1 -18.30 51.77 -5.06
N THR A 2 -17.77 50.59 -5.33
CA THR A 2 -18.52 49.44 -5.82
C THR A 2 -18.04 48.27 -4.99
N ASP A 3 -18.94 47.74 -4.17
CA ASP A 3 -18.71 46.60 -3.30
C ASP A 3 -18.30 45.38 -4.13
N PHE A 4 -17.02 45.03 -4.05
CA PHE A 4 -16.55 43.70 -4.41
C PHE A 4 -16.87 42.77 -3.25
N SER A 5 -18.14 42.35 -3.18
CA SER A 5 -18.54 41.15 -2.46
C SER A 5 -17.97 39.94 -3.21
N ALA A 6 -16.65 39.75 -3.12
CA ALA A 6 -16.00 38.52 -3.54
C ALA A 6 -16.42 37.43 -2.54
N SER A 7 -17.54 36.78 -2.82
CA SER A 7 -17.89 35.49 -2.24
C SER A 7 -16.82 34.48 -2.65
N THR A 8 -15.77 34.40 -1.84
CA THR A 8 -14.77 33.33 -1.90
C THR A 8 -15.39 32.05 -1.33
N PRO A 9 -14.97 30.89 -1.85
CA PRO A 9 -15.87 29.75 -2.11
C PRO A 9 -16.36 29.07 -0.84
N ILE A 10 -17.67 28.82 -0.84
CA ILE A 10 -18.42 27.99 0.11
C ILE A 10 -17.85 26.54 0.04
N ASP A 11 -17.44 26.01 1.19
CA ASP A 11 -17.20 24.59 1.56
C ASP A 11 -16.04 23.74 1.00
N ASN A 12 -14.80 24.21 1.15
CA ASN A 12 -13.60 23.46 0.75
C ASN A 12 -13.23 22.20 1.60
N PHE A 13 -13.91 21.87 2.70
CA PHE A 13 -13.55 20.67 3.49
C PHE A 13 -14.15 19.37 2.93
N GLN A 14 -15.36 19.43 2.36
CA GLN A 14 -15.99 18.25 1.76
C GLN A 14 -15.21 17.78 0.53
N ASP A 15 -14.72 18.72 -0.30
CA ASP A 15 -13.89 18.40 -1.47
C ASP A 15 -12.54 17.82 -1.06
N ILE A 16 -11.87 18.42 -0.06
CA ILE A 16 -10.62 17.88 0.48
C ILE A 16 -10.83 16.45 1.00
N ARG A 17 -11.91 16.23 1.75
CA ARG A 17 -12.27 14.91 2.27
C ARG A 17 -12.48 13.90 1.14
N ALA A 18 -13.24 14.25 0.10
CA ALA A 18 -13.46 13.38 -1.05
C ALA A 18 -12.14 13.02 -1.75
N ASN A 19 -11.29 14.01 -2.01
CA ASN A 19 -9.97 13.79 -2.62
C ASN A 19 -9.07 12.87 -1.78
N LEU A 20 -9.08 13.03 -0.45
CA LEU A 20 -8.33 12.15 0.46
C LEU A 20 -8.85 10.71 0.41
N ILE A 21 -10.18 10.52 0.36
CA ILE A 21 -10.80 9.20 0.24
C ILE A 21 -10.41 8.53 -1.07
N ASP A 22 -10.45 9.26 -2.19
CA ASP A 22 -10.04 8.73 -3.50
C ASP A 22 -8.56 8.34 -3.53
N LEU A 23 -7.71 9.13 -2.89
CA LEU A 23 -6.30 8.80 -2.73
C LEU A 23 -6.14 7.53 -1.88
N ILE A 24 -6.88 7.40 -0.78
CA ILE A 24 -6.88 6.19 0.07
C ILE A 24 -7.29 4.95 -0.75
N HIS A 25 -8.34 5.04 -1.56
CA HIS A 25 -8.78 3.95 -2.43
C HIS A 25 -7.68 3.54 -3.41
N SER A 26 -7.04 4.52 -4.03
CA SER A 26 -5.93 4.30 -4.94
C SER A 26 -4.76 3.60 -4.21
N PHE A 27 -4.43 4.04 -2.99
CA PHE A 27 -3.40 3.42 -2.13
C PHE A 27 -3.70 1.97 -1.78
N HIS A 28 -4.96 1.66 -1.53
CA HIS A 28 -5.40 0.28 -1.32
C HIS A 28 -5.19 -0.61 -2.53
N MET A 29 -5.45 -0.10 -3.74
CA MET A 29 -5.23 -0.84 -4.98
C MET A 29 -3.75 -1.18 -5.19
N ILE A 30 -2.84 -0.19 -5.09
CA ILE A 30 -1.40 -0.44 -5.24
C ILE A 30 -0.87 -1.37 -4.14
N LYS A 31 -1.33 -1.22 -2.90
CA LYS A 31 -0.97 -2.14 -1.82
C LYS A 31 -1.37 -3.58 -2.13
N ARG A 32 -2.55 -3.79 -2.72
CA ARG A 32 -3.01 -5.12 -3.16
C ARG A 32 -2.10 -5.69 -4.25
N PHE A 33 -1.72 -4.89 -5.25
CA PHE A 33 -0.77 -5.33 -6.27
C PHE A 33 0.60 -5.69 -5.67
N CYS A 34 1.09 -4.92 -4.71
CA CYS A 34 2.33 -5.24 -4.00
C CYS A 34 2.23 -6.56 -3.21
N MET A 35 1.05 -6.90 -2.67
CA MET A 35 0.84 -8.19 -2.00
C MET A 35 0.90 -9.34 -3.00
N ILE A 36 0.18 -9.24 -4.11
CA ILE A 36 0.18 -10.25 -5.17
C ILE A 36 1.61 -10.45 -5.71
N GLY A 37 2.31 -9.36 -6.03
CA GLY A 37 3.69 -9.43 -6.50
C GLY A 37 4.64 -10.06 -5.48
N TYR A 38 4.47 -9.73 -4.19
CA TYR A 38 5.27 -10.33 -3.12
C TYR A 38 5.05 -11.84 -3.05
N ASP A 39 3.80 -12.30 -3.08
CA ASP A 39 3.47 -13.72 -3.03
C ASP A 39 4.05 -14.46 -4.24
N THR A 40 3.98 -13.87 -5.44
CA THR A 40 4.67 -14.38 -6.64
C THR A 40 6.17 -14.49 -6.42
N CYS A 41 6.82 -13.46 -5.88
CA CYS A 41 8.26 -13.53 -5.58
C CYS A 41 8.61 -14.61 -4.56
N ILE A 42 7.78 -14.84 -3.55
CA ILE A 42 7.99 -15.95 -2.60
C ILE A 42 7.87 -17.30 -3.31
N TYR A 43 6.90 -17.47 -4.19
CA TYR A 43 6.71 -18.70 -4.97
C TYR A 43 7.90 -18.96 -5.92
N GLU A 44 8.34 -17.94 -6.65
CA GLU A 44 9.47 -17.97 -7.58
C GLU A 44 10.84 -17.85 -6.89
N LYS A 45 10.88 -17.76 -5.56
CA LYS A 45 12.11 -17.62 -4.74
C LYS A 45 12.95 -16.39 -5.08
N LEU A 46 12.31 -15.32 -5.53
CA LEU A 46 12.92 -14.03 -5.89
C LEU A 46 13.07 -13.15 -4.65
N ARG A 47 14.14 -13.38 -3.87
CA ARG A 47 14.38 -12.73 -2.57
C ARG A 47 14.45 -11.19 -2.66
N GLU A 48 15.25 -10.66 -3.58
CA GLU A 48 15.46 -9.20 -3.71
C GLU A 48 14.20 -8.45 -4.15
N PRO A 49 13.49 -8.87 -5.22
CA PRO A 49 12.19 -8.28 -5.55
C PRO A 49 11.17 -8.38 -4.41
N ALA A 50 11.13 -9.49 -3.67
CA ALA A 50 10.25 -9.63 -2.51
C ALA A 50 10.57 -8.59 -1.41
N ALA A 51 11.85 -8.32 -1.15
CA ALA A 51 12.26 -7.33 -0.17
C ALA A 51 11.83 -5.92 -0.57
N ILE A 52 12.01 -5.54 -1.83
CA ILE A 52 11.58 -4.24 -2.38
C ILE A 52 10.06 -4.09 -2.24
N LEU A 53 9.30 -5.10 -2.65
CA LEU A 53 7.83 -5.09 -2.55
C LEU A 53 7.37 -5.01 -1.09
N LYS A 54 8.07 -5.67 -0.15
CA LYS A 54 7.76 -5.61 1.27
C LYS A 54 8.02 -4.21 1.85
N LYS A 55 9.14 -3.58 1.50
CA LYS A 55 9.44 -2.18 1.85
C LYS A 55 8.35 -1.25 1.31
N LYS A 56 8.00 -1.41 0.03
CA LYS A 56 6.93 -0.63 -0.62
C LYS A 56 5.57 -0.81 0.09
N GLN A 57 5.21 -2.03 0.49
CA GLN A 57 4.01 -2.27 1.31
C GLN A 57 4.05 -1.54 2.65
N ARG A 58 5.20 -1.52 3.34
CA ARG A 58 5.37 -0.82 4.62
C ARG A 58 5.21 0.69 4.44
N TYR A 59 5.81 1.24 3.39
CA TYR A 59 5.65 2.64 2.99
C TYR A 59 4.16 2.99 2.78
N LEU A 60 3.47 2.22 1.92
CA LEU A 60 2.05 2.45 1.61
C LEU A 60 1.16 2.34 2.85
N LYS A 61 1.46 1.42 3.78
CA LYS A 61 0.74 1.34 5.07
C LYS A 61 0.92 2.61 5.91
N ARG A 62 2.13 3.18 5.95
CA ARG A 62 2.41 4.43 6.66
C ARG A 62 1.63 5.59 6.04
N CYS A 63 1.69 5.76 4.72
CA CYS A 63 0.94 6.79 4.02
C CYS A 63 -0.58 6.64 4.21
N LEU A 64 -1.12 5.43 4.11
CA LEU A 64 -2.54 5.15 4.36
C LEU A 64 -2.97 5.56 5.78
N LYS A 65 -2.12 5.34 6.78
CA LYS A 65 -2.39 5.80 8.15
C LYS A 65 -2.50 7.33 8.19
N ASN A 66 -1.49 8.03 7.67
CA ASN A 66 -1.46 9.49 7.64
C ASN A 66 -2.68 10.07 6.91
N LEU A 67 -3.06 9.50 5.77
CA LEU A 67 -4.23 9.96 5.01
C LEU A 67 -5.54 9.77 5.77
N ARG A 68 -5.70 8.64 6.48
CA ARG A 68 -6.89 8.40 7.32
C ARG A 68 -6.94 9.35 8.52
N ASP A 69 -5.78 9.63 9.11
CA ASP A 69 -5.67 10.63 10.18
C ASP A 69 -6.05 12.02 9.64
N CYS A 70 -5.65 12.38 8.41
CA CYS A 70 -6.13 13.61 7.75
C CYS A 70 -7.65 13.62 7.55
N VAL A 71 -8.25 12.54 7.03
CA VAL A 71 -9.71 12.43 6.87
C VAL A 71 -10.41 12.64 8.21
N LYS A 72 -9.94 11.99 9.27
CA LYS A 72 -10.50 12.15 10.60
C LYS A 72 -10.43 13.61 11.07
N ARG A 73 -9.30 14.29 10.89
CA ARG A 73 -9.16 15.70 11.27
C ARG A 73 -10.11 16.61 10.47
N VAL A 74 -10.38 16.29 9.21
CA VAL A 74 -11.37 17.00 8.39
C VAL A 74 -12.78 16.74 8.90
N ASP A 75 -13.12 15.49 9.22
CA ASP A 75 -14.41 15.13 9.80
C ASP A 75 -14.64 15.88 11.13
N ASP A 76 -13.66 15.84 12.04
CA ASP A 76 -13.69 16.57 13.32
C ASP A 76 -13.85 18.09 13.10
N ALA A 77 -13.20 18.67 12.06
CA ALA A 77 -13.29 20.08 11.72
C ALA A 77 -14.64 20.48 11.11
N ILE A 78 -15.26 19.59 10.33
CA ILE A 78 -16.62 19.77 9.79
C ILE A 78 -17.63 19.75 10.94
N GLU A 79 -17.53 18.76 11.85
CA GLU A 79 -18.44 18.61 12.99
C GLU A 79 -18.35 19.78 13.98
N SER A 80 -17.14 20.29 14.23
CA SER A 80 -16.90 21.41 15.14
C SER A 80 -17.19 22.80 14.53
N GLY A 81 -17.49 22.89 13.23
CA GLY A 81 -17.77 24.18 12.56
C GLY A 81 -16.54 25.08 12.44
N LEU A 82 -15.35 24.48 12.29
CA LEU A 82 -14.06 25.15 12.32
C LEU A 82 -13.92 26.16 11.17
N SER A 83 -13.45 27.38 11.45
CA SER A 83 -13.48 28.50 10.48
C SER A 83 -12.24 29.40 10.54
N GLY A 84 -12.11 30.30 9.57
CA GLY A 84 -11.03 31.30 9.53
C GLY A 84 -9.61 30.72 9.52
N ASN A 85 -8.74 31.26 10.37
CA ASN A 85 -7.31 30.91 10.41
C ASN A 85 -7.06 29.46 10.82
N GLU A 86 -7.88 28.90 11.71
CA GLU A 86 -7.73 27.51 12.15
C GLU A 86 -7.98 26.54 11.00
N LYS A 87 -8.97 26.84 10.15
CA LYS A 87 -9.27 26.08 8.94
C LYS A 87 -8.10 26.11 7.96
N LEU A 88 -7.50 27.28 7.76
CA LEU A 88 -6.32 27.42 6.90
C LEU A 88 -5.11 26.66 7.46
N SER A 89 -4.86 26.73 8.77
CA SER A 89 -3.79 25.96 9.42
C SER A 89 -3.94 24.46 9.19
N LEU A 90 -5.15 23.93 9.40
CA LEU A 90 -5.44 22.52 9.15
C LEU A 90 -5.20 22.12 7.69
N ILE A 91 -5.65 22.96 6.73
CA ILE A 91 -5.42 22.72 5.30
C ILE A 91 -3.92 22.70 4.99
N HIS A 92 -3.14 23.63 5.53
CA HIS A 92 -1.70 23.67 5.34
C HIS A 92 -1.00 22.43 5.91
N GLU A 93 -1.34 22.02 7.13
CA GLU A 93 -0.78 20.81 7.73
C GLU A 93 -1.07 19.55 6.90
N MET A 94 -2.29 19.42 6.37
CA MET A 94 -2.63 18.30 5.48
C MET A 94 -1.85 18.35 4.18
N GLN A 95 -1.65 19.53 3.59
CA GLN A 95 -0.85 19.69 2.39
C GLN A 95 0.60 19.29 2.61
N GLU A 96 1.20 19.60 3.76
CA GLU A 96 2.55 19.15 4.10
C GLU A 96 2.62 17.62 4.21
N ILE A 97 1.65 16.99 4.88
CA ILE A 97 1.56 15.51 4.94
C ILE A 97 1.46 14.89 3.55
N ILE A 98 0.65 15.48 2.66
CA ILE A 98 0.50 14.99 1.28
C ILE A 98 1.79 15.21 0.48
N ARG A 99 2.50 16.34 0.67
CA ARG A 99 3.77 16.63 0.00
C ARG A 99 4.88 15.66 0.36
N GLU A 100 4.87 15.10 1.57
CA GLU A 100 5.85 14.08 1.98
C GLU A 100 5.67 12.74 1.24
N ILE A 101 4.48 12.51 0.68
CA ILE A 101 4.16 11.31 -0.09
C ILE A 101 4.88 11.36 -1.44
N ASP A 102 5.86 10.48 -1.57
CA ASP A 102 6.53 10.18 -2.83
C ASP A 102 5.60 9.39 -3.78
N LEU A 103 5.05 10.10 -4.76
CA LEU A 103 4.14 9.54 -5.76
C LEU A 103 4.85 8.59 -6.74
N GLU A 104 6.20 8.62 -6.86
CA GLU A 104 6.91 7.62 -7.68
C GLU A 104 6.76 6.20 -7.10
N LEU A 105 6.55 6.09 -5.78
CA LEU A 105 6.25 4.82 -5.12
C LEU A 105 4.76 4.44 -5.21
N PHE A 106 3.95 5.26 -5.87
CA PHE A 106 2.50 5.09 -5.94
C PHE A 106 2.01 4.71 -7.34
N VAL A 107 2.77 3.86 -8.01
CA VAL A 107 2.43 3.29 -9.32
C VAL A 107 2.40 1.77 -9.28
N ASN A 108 1.62 1.17 -10.20
CA ASN A 108 1.64 -0.26 -10.43
C ASN A 108 2.85 -0.62 -11.30
N ASP A 109 3.94 -0.98 -10.65
CA ASP A 109 5.24 -1.29 -11.25
C ASP A 109 5.72 -2.70 -10.90
N ILE A 110 4.81 -3.57 -10.45
CA ILE A 110 5.14 -4.91 -9.95
C ILE A 110 5.94 -5.68 -10.99
N GLU A 111 5.48 -5.70 -12.24
CA GLU A 111 6.19 -6.38 -13.33
C GLU A 111 7.60 -5.83 -13.55
N LYS A 112 7.81 -4.52 -13.38
CA LYS A 112 9.14 -3.90 -13.52
C LYS A 112 10.07 -4.27 -12.35
N ILE A 113 9.51 -4.56 -11.19
CA ILE A 113 10.25 -5.01 -10.00
C ILE A 113 10.56 -6.51 -10.08
N THR A 114 9.59 -7.33 -10.49
CA THR A 114 9.70 -8.81 -10.49
C THR A 114 10.32 -9.39 -11.76
N HIS A 115 10.16 -8.70 -12.90
CA HIS A 115 10.65 -9.13 -14.21
C HIS A 115 11.42 -7.99 -14.90
N PRO A 116 12.69 -7.75 -14.49
CA PRO A 116 13.47 -6.60 -14.95
C PRO A 116 13.98 -6.69 -16.40
N ILE A 117 13.27 -7.41 -17.28
CA ILE A 117 13.67 -7.76 -18.66
C ILE A 117 14.12 -6.53 -19.46
N SER A 118 13.50 -5.37 -19.22
CA SER A 118 13.76 -4.13 -19.96
C SER A 118 14.63 -3.11 -19.22
N ASN A 119 14.74 -3.19 -17.89
CA ASN A 119 15.55 -2.24 -17.12
C ASN A 119 15.97 -2.80 -15.74
N PRO A 120 17.19 -3.35 -15.60
CA PRO A 120 17.69 -3.87 -14.33
C PRO A 120 18.01 -2.78 -13.29
N SER A 121 18.13 -1.51 -13.69
CA SER A 121 18.36 -0.40 -12.75
C SER A 121 17.09 0.05 -12.03
N TYR A 122 15.91 -0.31 -12.54
CA TYR A 122 14.64 0.15 -11.99
C TYR A 122 14.39 -0.36 -10.56
N PRO A 123 14.53 -1.67 -10.24
CA PRO A 123 14.38 -2.15 -8.87
C PRO A 123 15.35 -1.49 -7.90
N ILE A 124 16.60 -1.23 -8.35
CA ILE A 124 17.63 -0.54 -7.55
C ILE A 124 17.17 0.88 -7.22
N LYS A 125 16.73 1.65 -8.23
CA LYS A 125 16.20 3.01 -8.04
C LYS A 125 15.06 3.02 -7.01
N ILE A 126 14.10 2.10 -7.14
CA ILE A 126 12.96 2.02 -6.21
C ILE A 126 13.42 1.66 -4.80
N ASN A 127 14.36 0.74 -4.66
CA ASN A 127 14.93 0.39 -3.36
C ASN A 127 15.61 1.59 -2.70
N ASP A 128 16.39 2.36 -3.46
CA ASP A 128 17.09 3.55 -2.96
C ASP A 128 16.10 4.64 -2.48
N ILE A 129 14.99 4.84 -3.20
CA ILE A 129 13.93 5.75 -2.76
C ILE A 129 13.31 5.26 -1.45
N LEU A 130 13.02 3.96 -1.33
CA LEU A 130 12.46 3.37 -0.11
C LEU A 130 13.41 3.48 1.08
N ASP A 131 14.71 3.28 0.86
CA ASP A 131 15.73 3.39 1.90
C ASP A 131 15.87 4.85 2.38
N LYS A 132 15.82 5.84 1.47
CA LYS A 132 15.76 7.27 1.84
C LYS A 132 14.52 7.66 2.65
N LYS A 133 13.45 6.87 2.59
CA LYS A 133 12.22 7.06 3.38
C LYS A 133 12.25 6.37 4.75
N GLY A 134 13.42 5.86 5.17
CA GLY A 134 13.67 5.27 6.49
C GLY A 134 13.12 3.86 6.64
N LEU A 135 13.16 3.05 5.57
CA LEU A 135 12.67 1.66 5.56
C LEU A 135 13.80 0.62 5.57
N ASN A 136 15.04 1.07 5.71
CA ASN A 136 16.26 0.26 5.83
C ASN A 136 16.43 -0.38 7.23
N ASP A 137 15.91 0.25 8.29
CA ASP A 137 16.11 -0.14 9.69
C ASP A 137 15.59 -1.56 10.04
N LYS A 138 14.86 -2.19 9.12
CA LYS A 138 14.25 -3.51 9.32
C LYS A 138 14.57 -4.49 8.19
N ASN A 139 15.66 -4.29 7.46
CA ASN A 139 16.03 -5.16 6.34
C ASN A 139 16.26 -6.61 6.80
N GLU A 140 16.98 -6.81 7.91
CA GLU A 140 17.22 -8.17 8.44
C GLU A 140 15.91 -8.89 8.78
N GLU A 141 14.96 -8.20 9.41
CA GLU A 141 13.62 -8.73 9.72
C GLU A 141 12.86 -9.09 8.44
N ILE A 142 12.94 -8.24 7.40
CA ILE A 142 12.30 -8.50 6.10
C ILE A 142 12.89 -9.75 5.45
N TYR A 143 14.23 -9.84 5.37
CA TYR A 143 14.90 -10.98 4.75
C TYR A 143 14.62 -12.27 5.50
N LYS A 144 14.62 -12.24 6.84
CA LYS A 144 14.24 -13.38 7.67
C LYS A 144 12.80 -13.85 7.38
N GLU A 145 11.83 -12.93 7.34
CA GLU A 145 10.43 -13.26 7.00
C GLU A 145 10.32 -13.90 5.61
N ILE A 146 11.06 -13.39 4.62
CA ILE A 146 11.07 -13.90 3.25
C ILE A 146 11.65 -15.31 3.22
N ASP A 147 12.80 -15.53 3.85
CA ASP A 147 13.47 -16.83 3.85
C ASP A 147 12.59 -17.90 4.54
N GLU A 148 11.98 -17.56 5.67
CA GLU A 148 11.03 -18.45 6.37
C GLU A 148 9.84 -18.84 5.48
N LYS A 149 9.27 -17.89 4.72
CA LYS A 149 8.17 -18.16 3.80
C LYS A 149 8.58 -18.99 2.59
N ILE A 150 9.76 -18.74 2.02
CA ILE A 150 10.30 -19.54 0.92
C ILE A 150 10.51 -20.98 1.39
N GLN A 151 11.13 -21.18 2.57
CA GLN A 151 11.36 -22.51 3.14
C GLN A 151 10.05 -23.25 3.41
N LYS A 152 9.06 -22.57 3.98
CA LYS A 152 7.72 -23.14 4.21
C LYS A 152 7.06 -23.59 2.91
N ASN A 153 7.18 -22.81 1.83
CA ASN A 153 6.66 -23.20 0.52
C ASN A 153 7.37 -24.46 -0.01
N ILE A 154 8.70 -24.54 0.10
CA ILE A 154 9.47 -25.72 -0.30
C ILE A 154 9.01 -26.96 0.47
N SER A 155 8.85 -26.88 1.80
CA SER A 155 8.41 -28.01 2.63
C SER A 155 6.99 -28.48 2.30
N ASN A 156 6.10 -27.56 1.90
CA ASN A 156 4.73 -27.90 1.49
C ASN A 156 4.69 -28.58 0.12
N THR A 157 5.54 -28.15 -0.83
CA THR A 157 5.66 -28.80 -2.14
C THR A 157 6.28 -30.18 -2.02
N GLN A 158 7.26 -30.37 -1.12
CA GLN A 158 7.90 -31.67 -0.86
C GLN A 158 7.00 -32.65 -0.09
N SER A 159 6.06 -32.13 0.73
CA SER A 159 5.06 -32.96 1.42
C SER A 159 3.83 -33.29 0.55
N GLY A 160 3.82 -32.84 -0.72
CA GLY A 160 2.68 -32.88 -1.63
C GLY A 160 2.49 -34.17 -2.44
N SER A 161 3.17 -35.27 -2.10
CA SER A 161 2.86 -36.60 -2.64
C SER A 161 2.13 -37.47 -1.62
N ASN A 162 1.05 -37.00 -0.97
CA ASN A 162 0.20 -37.93 -0.21
C ASN A 162 -1.26 -37.47 -0.01
N ILE A 163 -2.14 -38.27 -0.61
CA ILE A 163 -3.52 -38.60 -0.20
C ILE A 163 -4.56 -37.48 -0.36
N ARG A 164 -5.02 -37.32 -1.59
CA ARG A 164 -6.42 -36.94 -1.85
C ARG A 164 -7.29 -38.08 -1.31
N ARG A 165 -8.02 -37.87 -0.21
CA ARG A 165 -9.00 -38.83 0.30
C ARG A 165 -10.00 -39.13 -0.82
N ARG A 166 -9.92 -40.33 -1.42
CA ARG A 166 -11.03 -40.87 -2.23
C ARG A 166 -12.11 -41.29 -1.25
N TYR A 167 -13.27 -40.65 -1.33
CA TYR A 167 -14.48 -41.22 -0.78
C TYR A 167 -14.94 -42.29 -1.76
N ASP A 168 -14.67 -43.55 -1.45
CA ASP A 168 -15.36 -44.65 -2.14
C ASP A 168 -16.83 -44.60 -1.70
N ARG A 169 -17.71 -44.22 -2.63
CA ARG A 169 -19.14 -44.40 -2.46
C ARG A 169 -19.41 -45.90 -2.48
N ILE A 170 -19.47 -46.52 -1.32
CA ILE A 170 -20.07 -47.85 -1.16
C ILE A 170 -21.53 -47.73 -1.62
N HIS A 171 -21.82 -48.23 -2.82
CA HIS A 171 -23.18 -48.45 -3.31
C HIS A 171 -23.79 -49.56 -2.45
N ASN A 172 -24.68 -49.20 -1.52
CA ASN A 172 -25.65 -50.15 -1.01
C ASN A 172 -26.69 -50.37 -2.11
N ASN A 173 -26.62 -51.53 -2.77
CA ASN A 173 -27.72 -52.05 -3.57
C ASN A 173 -28.90 -52.37 -2.63
N PRO A 174 -30.11 -51.83 -2.85
CA PRO A 174 -31.30 -52.41 -2.29
C PRO A 174 -31.76 -53.58 -3.19
N GLN A 175 -31.93 -54.75 -2.59
CA GLN A 175 -32.85 -55.78 -3.08
C GLN A 175 -34.29 -55.29 -2.91
#